data_AF-M6UVN7-F1
#
_entry.id   AF-M6UVN7-F1
#
_cell.length_a   1.000
_cell.length_b   1.000
_cell.length_c   1.000
_cell.angle_alpha   90.00
_cell.angle_beta   90.00
_cell.angle_gamma   90.00
#
_symmetry.space_group_name_H-M   'P 1'
#
loop_
_entity.id
_entity.type
_entity.pdbx_description
1 polymer ?
#
loop_
_entity_poly.entity_id
_entity_poly.type
_entity_poly.pdbx_seq_one_letter_code
_entity_poly.pdbx_strand_id
1 'polypeptide(L)'
;MFNRKKERFFAICIFTTLFCSVDNPKTKNLSIRKPLLSGEYYSKIQKLEEGFFVRQLFLDMTRRQNKFIFAQLSVTLSKNREETRIEGIVKPTSRGAELIPESCRVFTNRESGNRWALVRAYDCDHLSFQIESNRSDSISIEPDFIPGNPSGLYKKAASSDTNKISALVLESEGKILEVWGLRLSRVRKNATVVLEKENGLRYPVRALKTVETTGQITAEGVPIEKEDILLYENRTESGPLTY
;
A
#
# COMPACT_ATOMS: atom_id res chain seq x y z
N MET A 1 -42.94 -16.56 83.63
CA MET A 1 -44.18 -17.29 83.29
C MET A 1 -44.40 -17.20 81.79
N PHE A 2 -44.44 -18.36 81.11
CA PHE A 2 -45.26 -18.74 79.93
C PHE A 2 -45.71 -17.63 78.94
N ASN A 3 -45.65 -17.76 77.61
CA ASN A 3 -45.54 -18.92 76.72
C ASN A 3 -45.47 -18.44 75.24
N ARG A 4 -45.17 -19.40 74.37
CA ARG A 4 -45.58 -19.55 72.95
C ARG A 4 -44.61 -19.13 71.85
N LYS A 5 -43.81 -20.15 71.49
CA LYS A 5 -43.48 -20.60 70.14
C LYS A 5 -44.45 -20.10 69.05
N LYS A 6 -43.87 -19.69 67.92
CA LYS A 6 -44.40 -20.04 66.59
C LYS A 6 -43.26 -20.17 65.60
N GLU A 7 -42.93 -21.43 65.29
CA GLU A 7 -42.28 -21.83 64.05
C GLU A 7 -43.06 -21.27 62.86
N ARG A 8 -42.36 -20.87 61.80
CA ARG A 8 -42.86 -21.10 60.44
C ARG A 8 -41.77 -20.98 59.37
N PHE A 9 -41.50 -22.14 58.79
CA PHE A 9 -41.33 -22.45 57.37
C PHE A 9 -40.27 -21.67 56.57
N PHE A 10 -39.13 -22.34 56.38
CA PHE A 10 -38.28 -22.20 55.20
C PHE A 10 -39.10 -22.51 53.95
N ALA A 11 -39.56 -21.48 53.25
CA ALA A 11 -40.06 -21.61 51.89
C ALA A 11 -38.87 -21.48 50.92
N ILE A 12 -38.35 -22.63 50.48
CA ILE A 12 -37.39 -22.70 49.37
C ILE A 12 -38.17 -22.36 48.11
N CYS A 13 -38.10 -21.11 47.65
CA CYS A 13 -38.55 -20.73 46.32
C CYS A 13 -37.57 -21.30 45.30
N ILE A 14 -37.93 -22.42 44.69
CA ILE A 14 -37.29 -22.90 43.46
C ILE A 14 -37.71 -21.92 42.35
N PHE A 15 -36.87 -20.93 42.09
CA PHE A 15 -36.99 -20.11 40.88
C PHE A 15 -36.60 -21.00 39.69
N THR A 16 -37.60 -21.56 39.02
CA THR A 16 -37.44 -22.06 37.66
C THR A 16 -37.24 -20.86 36.74
N THR A 17 -35.98 -20.51 36.48
CA THR A 17 -35.67 -19.62 35.36
C THR A 17 -35.98 -20.38 34.07
N LEU A 18 -37.18 -20.20 33.53
CA LEU A 18 -37.42 -20.42 32.11
C LEU A 18 -36.46 -19.46 31.38
N PHE A 19 -35.37 -20.00 30.84
CA PHE A 19 -34.61 -19.32 29.81
C PHE A 19 -35.53 -19.21 28.59
N CYS A 20 -36.24 -18.10 28.48
CA CYS A 20 -36.72 -17.64 27.19
C CYS A 20 -35.46 -17.30 26.38
N SER A 21 -34.99 -18.26 25.57
CA SER A 21 -34.05 -18.00 24.50
C SER A 21 -34.75 -17.09 23.52
N VAL A 22 -34.58 -15.78 23.71
CA VAL A 22 -34.78 -14.82 22.62
C VAL A 22 -33.59 -15.04 21.71
N ASP A 23 -33.77 -15.93 20.73
CA ASP A 23 -32.90 -15.99 19.58
C ASP A 23 -32.88 -14.59 18.99
N ASN A 24 -31.72 -13.93 19.11
CA ASN A 24 -31.47 -12.67 18.46
C ASN A 24 -30.68 -12.99 17.18
N PRO A 25 -31.33 -13.18 16.02
CA PRO A 25 -30.63 -13.44 14.79
C PRO A 25 -30.10 -12.10 14.29
N LYS A 26 -28.82 -11.85 14.55
CA LYS A 26 -27.89 -11.07 13.71
C LYS A 26 -26.64 -10.78 14.52
N THR A 27 -25.79 -11.77 14.66
CA THR A 27 -24.34 -11.54 14.61
C THR A 27 -24.08 -10.91 13.24
N LYS A 28 -24.19 -9.58 13.15
CA LYS A 28 -23.54 -8.83 12.07
C LYS A 28 -22.10 -9.30 12.11
N ASN A 29 -21.63 -9.92 11.02
CA ASN A 29 -20.22 -10.14 10.79
C ASN A 29 -19.51 -8.79 11.01
N LEU A 30 -18.94 -8.61 12.20
CA LEU A 30 -18.01 -7.52 12.45
C LEU A 30 -16.82 -7.91 11.57
N SER A 31 -16.75 -7.35 10.37
CA SER A 31 -15.56 -7.47 9.53
C SER A 31 -14.39 -7.04 10.42
N ILE A 32 -13.56 -7.99 10.83
CA ILE A 32 -12.38 -7.72 11.65
C ILE A 32 -11.40 -7.02 10.71
N ARG A 33 -11.57 -5.70 10.60
CA ARG A 33 -10.71 -4.84 9.79
C ARG A 33 -9.29 -4.97 10.31
N LYS A 34 -8.36 -5.16 9.39
CA LYS A 34 -6.95 -5.34 9.72
C LYS A 34 -6.31 -3.96 9.92
N PRO A 35 -5.27 -3.86 10.74
CA PRO A 35 -4.55 -2.60 10.87
C PRO A 35 -3.98 -2.18 9.51
N LEU A 36 -4.00 -0.88 9.26
CA LEU A 36 -3.29 -0.29 8.14
C LEU A 36 -1.78 -0.36 8.44
N LEU A 37 -0.99 -0.85 7.48
CA LEU A 37 0.45 -1.02 7.64
C LEU A 37 1.20 0.08 6.88
N SER A 38 2.38 0.45 7.36
CA SER A 38 3.31 1.26 6.58
C SER A 38 4.01 0.41 5.51
N GLY A 39 4.49 1.06 4.45
CA GLY A 39 5.19 0.43 3.33
C GLY A 39 4.63 0.88 1.99
N GLU A 40 4.97 0.13 0.95
CA GLU A 40 4.61 0.41 -0.43
C GLU A 40 3.54 -0.56 -0.94
N TYR A 41 2.56 0.02 -1.62
CA TYR A 41 1.39 -0.63 -2.18
C TYR A 41 1.30 -0.36 -3.66
N TYR A 42 0.90 -1.35 -4.45
CA TYR A 42 0.80 -1.27 -5.91
C TYR A 42 -0.61 -1.60 -6.39
N SER A 43 -1.10 -0.86 -7.38
CA SER A 43 -2.23 -1.33 -8.18
C SER A 43 -1.75 -2.38 -9.18
N LYS A 44 -2.67 -3.18 -9.72
CA LYS A 44 -2.38 -3.93 -10.95
C LYS A 44 -2.02 -2.99 -12.09
N ILE A 45 -1.24 -3.47 -13.06
CA ILE A 45 -1.04 -2.75 -14.32
C ILE A 45 -2.35 -2.82 -15.11
N GLN A 46 -2.85 -1.65 -15.51
CA GLN A 46 -4.06 -1.54 -16.31
C GLN A 46 -3.67 -1.22 -17.74
N LYS A 47 -4.14 -2.05 -18.68
CA LYS A 47 -3.91 -1.85 -20.11
C LYS A 47 -4.80 -0.72 -20.62
N LEU A 48 -4.21 0.13 -21.44
CA LEU A 48 -4.88 1.12 -22.26
C LEU A 48 -4.83 0.66 -23.73
N GLU A 49 -5.64 1.26 -24.58
CA GLU A 49 -5.63 0.99 -26.02
C GLU A 49 -4.22 1.17 -26.63
N GLU A 50 -3.53 2.25 -26.24
CA GLU A 50 -2.19 2.57 -26.72
C GLU A 50 -1.13 2.49 -25.61
N GLY A 51 -1.29 1.65 -24.58
CA GLY A 51 -0.27 1.57 -23.53
C GLY A 51 -0.73 0.95 -22.22
N PHE A 52 -0.24 1.49 -21.10
CA PHE A 52 -0.65 1.06 -19.78
C PHE A 52 -0.48 2.18 -18.74
N PHE A 53 -1.11 2.00 -17.59
CA PHE A 53 -0.74 2.74 -16.39
C PHE A 53 -0.66 1.83 -15.17
N VAL A 54 0.11 2.28 -14.18
CA VAL A 54 0.28 1.61 -12.90
C VAL A 54 0.49 2.62 -11.79
N ARG A 55 0.12 2.24 -10.58
CA ARG A 55 0.11 3.14 -9.43
C ARG A 55 0.82 2.54 -8.25
N GLN A 56 1.42 3.41 -7.48
CA GLN A 56 2.14 3.07 -6.27
C GLN A 56 1.79 4.07 -5.18
N LEU A 57 1.58 3.58 -3.97
CA LEU A 57 1.38 4.37 -2.77
C LEU A 57 2.43 3.95 -1.74
N PHE A 58 3.20 4.91 -1.25
CA PHE A 58 4.02 4.77 -0.06
C PHE A 58 3.29 5.39 1.13
N LEU A 59 3.10 4.59 2.19
CA LEU A 59 2.53 5.02 3.47
C LEU A 59 3.60 4.95 4.56
N ASP A 60 3.82 6.06 5.27
CA ASP A 60 4.68 6.13 6.45
C ASP A 60 3.88 6.64 7.65
N MET A 61 3.47 5.71 8.50
CA MET A 61 2.76 5.97 9.76
C MET A 61 3.68 5.90 10.98
N THR A 62 5.00 5.85 10.78
CA THR A 62 5.97 5.69 11.88
C THR A 62 6.47 7.02 12.43
N ARG A 63 6.11 8.13 11.78
CA ARG A 63 6.61 9.48 12.09
C ARG A 63 5.71 10.22 13.07
N ARG A 64 6.24 11.34 13.60
CA ARG A 64 5.44 12.33 14.34
C ARG A 64 4.30 12.91 13.51
N GLN A 65 4.50 13.01 12.19
CA GLN A 65 3.48 13.36 11.22
C GLN A 65 3.46 12.28 10.14
N ASN A 66 2.37 11.54 10.07
CA ASN A 66 2.22 10.47 9.08
C ASN A 66 2.14 11.09 7.68
N LYS A 67 2.84 10.49 6.71
CA LYS A 67 2.93 11.00 5.34
C LYS A 67 2.61 9.92 4.32
N PHE A 68 2.15 10.35 3.16
CA PHE A 68 2.02 9.48 2.00
C PHE A 68 2.65 10.11 0.76
N ILE A 69 3.04 9.24 -0.16
CA ILE A 69 3.42 9.60 -1.52
C ILE A 69 2.70 8.64 -2.44
N PHE A 70 1.92 9.19 -3.35
CA PHE A 70 1.28 8.44 -4.41
C PHE A 70 1.93 8.81 -5.75
N ALA A 71 2.13 7.83 -6.62
CA ALA A 71 2.39 8.11 -8.02
C ALA A 71 1.60 7.20 -8.94
N GLN A 72 1.28 7.76 -10.11
CA GLN A 72 0.78 7.05 -11.27
C GLN A 72 1.76 7.23 -12.41
N LEU A 73 2.31 6.12 -12.90
CA LEU A 73 3.04 6.07 -14.17
C LEU A 73 2.06 5.70 -15.28
N SER A 74 2.02 6.51 -16.33
CA SER A 74 1.32 6.21 -17.57
C SER A 74 2.34 6.14 -18.70
N VAL A 75 2.34 5.04 -19.46
CA VAL A 75 3.20 4.81 -20.61
C VAL A 75 2.31 4.58 -21.81
N THR A 76 2.50 5.37 -22.87
CA THR A 76 1.70 5.28 -24.09
C THR A 76 2.58 5.21 -25.34
N LEU A 77 2.08 4.65 -26.43
CA LEU A 77 2.77 4.55 -27.71
C LEU A 77 2.90 5.92 -28.40
N SER A 78 1.87 6.76 -28.25
CA SER A 78 1.77 8.08 -28.89
C SER A 78 2.41 9.22 -28.09
N LYS A 79 2.57 9.05 -26.78
CA LYS A 79 3.21 10.04 -25.90
C LYS A 79 4.26 9.42 -25.00
N ASN A 80 5.30 10.21 -24.77
CA ASN A 80 6.20 10.20 -23.62
C ASN A 80 5.56 9.63 -22.35
N ARG A 81 6.39 9.08 -21.47
CA ARG A 81 5.94 8.60 -20.17
C ARG A 81 5.51 9.80 -19.34
N GLU A 82 4.44 9.64 -18.56
CA GLU A 82 3.94 10.66 -17.65
C GLU A 82 3.87 10.09 -16.25
N GLU A 83 4.36 10.83 -15.26
CA GLU A 83 4.29 10.47 -13.86
C GLU A 83 3.57 11.57 -13.08
N THR A 84 2.38 11.27 -12.59
CA THR A 84 1.69 12.13 -11.62
C THR A 84 2.16 11.75 -10.23
N ARG A 85 2.64 12.71 -9.43
CA ARG A 85 3.04 12.55 -8.03
C ARG A 85 2.16 13.37 -7.12
N ILE A 86 1.65 12.75 -6.07
CA ILE A 86 0.83 13.37 -5.03
C ILE A 86 1.49 13.10 -3.68
N GLU A 87 1.80 14.15 -2.95
CA GLU A 87 2.42 14.08 -1.62
C GLU A 87 1.48 14.74 -0.60
N GLY A 88 1.45 14.21 0.63
CA GLY A 88 0.65 14.82 1.69
C GLY A 88 0.70 14.06 3.00
N ILE A 89 -0.32 14.27 3.83
CA ILE A 89 -0.42 13.75 5.19
C ILE A 89 -1.44 12.62 5.30
N VAL A 90 -1.23 11.74 6.27
CA VAL A 90 -2.16 10.67 6.61
C VAL A 90 -2.80 10.98 7.96
N LYS A 91 -4.14 11.11 7.98
CA LYS A 91 -4.91 11.27 9.22
C LYS A 91 -5.57 9.94 9.58
N PRO A 92 -5.16 9.26 10.66
CA PRO A 92 -5.83 8.04 11.10
C PRO A 92 -7.31 8.30 11.40
N THR A 93 -8.17 7.36 11.04
CA THR A 93 -9.60 7.39 11.33
C THR A 93 -10.00 6.15 12.12
N SER A 94 -11.24 6.09 12.60
CA SER A 94 -11.77 4.88 13.27
C SER A 94 -11.85 3.66 12.34
N ARG A 95 -11.76 3.87 11.02
CA ARG A 95 -12.00 2.88 9.98
C ARG A 95 -10.78 2.53 9.14
N GLY A 96 -9.71 3.32 9.24
CA GLY A 96 -8.51 3.23 8.44
C GLY A 96 -7.74 4.55 8.53
N ALA A 97 -7.58 5.25 7.41
CA ALA A 97 -7.04 6.61 7.42
C ALA A 97 -7.60 7.45 6.25
N GLU A 98 -7.38 8.76 6.35
CA GLU A 98 -7.66 9.74 5.32
C GLU A 98 -6.33 10.27 4.78
N LEU A 99 -6.17 10.24 3.45
CA LEU A 99 -5.04 10.84 2.74
C LEU A 99 -5.43 12.24 2.29
N ILE A 100 -4.69 13.24 2.75
CA ILE A 100 -4.92 14.64 2.41
C ILE A 100 -3.72 15.16 1.64
N PRO A 101 -3.86 15.35 0.31
CA PRO A 101 -2.81 15.92 -0.53
C PRO A 101 -2.42 17.33 -0.09
N GLU A 102 -1.12 17.61 -0.19
CA GLU A 102 -0.53 18.93 0.03
C GLU A 102 0.21 19.43 -1.24
N SER A 103 0.58 18.51 -2.14
CA SER A 103 1.28 18.85 -3.39
C SER A 103 0.95 17.85 -4.49
N CYS A 104 0.51 18.36 -5.65
CA CYS A 104 0.29 17.56 -6.84
C CYS A 104 1.11 18.08 -8.02
N ARG A 105 1.85 17.16 -8.67
CA ARG A 105 2.79 17.48 -9.75
C ARG A 105 2.72 16.43 -10.84
N VAL A 106 2.92 16.85 -12.08
CA VAL A 106 2.98 15.99 -13.25
C VAL A 106 4.33 16.16 -13.91
N PHE A 107 4.98 15.04 -14.17
CA PHE A 107 6.27 14.97 -14.82
C PHE A 107 6.16 14.18 -16.12
N THR A 108 7.05 14.46 -17.07
CA THR A 108 7.18 13.66 -18.29
C THR A 108 8.64 13.37 -18.62
N ASN A 109 8.90 12.23 -19.25
CA ASN A 109 10.16 11.94 -19.92
C ASN A 109 9.92 11.13 -21.19
N ARG A 110 10.87 11.15 -22.12
CA ARG A 110 10.71 10.44 -23.39
C ARG A 110 10.86 8.93 -23.23
N GLU A 111 11.80 8.51 -22.40
CA GLU A 111 12.27 7.12 -22.28
C GLU A 111 12.70 6.83 -20.84
N SER A 112 12.78 5.55 -20.49
CA SER A 112 13.30 5.14 -19.18
C SER A 112 14.74 5.58 -18.95
N GLY A 113 15.10 5.84 -17.70
CA GLY A 113 16.46 6.28 -17.35
C GLY A 113 16.78 7.73 -17.69
N ASN A 114 15.85 8.46 -18.33
CA ASN A 114 15.95 9.90 -18.52
C ASN A 114 15.38 10.65 -17.31
N ARG A 115 15.94 11.83 -17.04
CA ARG A 115 15.42 12.73 -16.01
C ARG A 115 13.99 13.15 -16.32
N TRP A 116 13.20 13.30 -15.27
CA TRP A 116 11.82 13.76 -15.38
C TRP A 116 11.78 15.29 -15.53
N ALA A 117 10.97 15.77 -16.47
CA ALA A 117 10.68 17.20 -16.62
C ALA A 117 9.33 17.52 -15.97
N LEU A 118 9.31 18.47 -15.03
CA LEU A 118 8.06 18.97 -14.45
C LEU A 118 7.27 19.72 -15.54
N VAL A 119 6.06 19.26 -15.83
CA VAL A 119 5.18 19.89 -16.83
C VAL A 119 4.00 20.61 -16.20
N ARG A 120 3.53 20.16 -15.03
CA ARG A 120 2.43 20.81 -14.31
C ARG A 120 2.61 20.67 -12.80
N ALA A 121 2.19 21.70 -12.07
CA ALA A 121 1.93 21.66 -10.65
C ALA A 121 0.57 22.33 -10.43
N TYR A 122 -0.26 21.78 -9.55
CA TYR A 122 -1.60 22.30 -9.30
C TYR A 122 -2.02 22.07 -7.86
N ASP A 123 -2.90 22.93 -7.38
CA ASP A 123 -3.47 22.85 -6.05
C ASP A 123 -4.46 21.68 -5.99
N CYS A 124 -4.33 20.88 -4.93
CA CYS A 124 -5.13 19.67 -4.74
C CYS A 124 -5.55 19.46 -3.28
N ASP A 125 -5.56 20.55 -2.51
CA ASP A 125 -6.01 20.64 -1.12
C ASP A 125 -7.50 20.32 -0.91
N HIS A 126 -8.31 20.44 -1.96
CA HIS A 126 -9.72 20.05 -1.99
C HIS A 126 -9.94 18.53 -2.15
N LEU A 127 -8.89 17.76 -2.44
CA LEU A 127 -8.98 16.31 -2.57
C LEU A 127 -8.82 15.63 -1.21
N SER A 128 -9.53 14.53 -1.00
CA SER A 128 -9.36 13.64 0.15
C SER A 128 -9.68 12.21 -0.28
N PHE A 129 -8.89 11.26 0.20
CA PHE A 129 -9.05 9.85 -0.12
C PHE A 129 -9.10 9.00 1.14
N GLN A 130 -10.15 8.19 1.28
CA GLN A 130 -10.30 7.25 2.39
C GLN A 130 -9.56 5.96 2.06
N ILE A 131 -8.75 5.48 2.99
CA ILE A 131 -8.07 4.20 2.87
C ILE A 131 -8.53 3.23 3.96
N GLU A 132 -8.85 2.01 3.55
CA GLU A 132 -9.27 0.95 4.45
C GLU A 132 -8.47 -0.34 4.17
N SER A 133 -8.19 -1.10 5.24
CA SER A 133 -7.48 -2.38 5.16
C SER A 133 -8.45 -3.52 5.46
N ASN A 134 -8.83 -4.25 4.41
CA ASN A 134 -9.71 -5.42 4.51
C ASN A 134 -8.91 -6.73 4.62
N ARG A 135 -7.62 -6.71 4.24
CA ARG A 135 -6.68 -7.85 4.35
C ARG A 135 -5.32 -7.33 4.78
N SER A 136 -4.50 -8.18 5.38
CA SER A 136 -3.17 -7.79 5.88
C SER A 136 -2.22 -7.27 4.79
N ASP A 137 -2.45 -7.64 3.54
CA ASP A 137 -1.61 -7.36 2.38
C ASP A 137 -2.30 -6.49 1.33
N SER A 138 -3.48 -5.91 1.61
CA SER A 138 -4.14 -5.04 0.65
C SER A 138 -4.99 -3.95 1.29
N ILE A 139 -5.09 -2.83 0.57
CA ILE A 139 -5.88 -1.68 0.94
C ILE A 139 -6.82 -1.31 -0.20
N SER A 140 -7.98 -0.76 0.16
CA SER A 140 -8.87 -0.07 -0.76
C SER A 140 -8.76 1.43 -0.56
N ILE A 141 -8.79 2.20 -1.66
CA ILE A 141 -8.77 3.67 -1.67
C ILE A 141 -10.07 4.16 -2.30
N GLU A 142 -10.78 5.08 -1.64
CA GLU A 142 -12.07 5.62 -2.06
C GLU A 142 -12.13 7.17 -1.89
N PRO A 143 -12.46 7.95 -2.94
CA PRO A 143 -12.50 7.53 -4.34
C PRO A 143 -11.13 7.02 -4.79
N ASP A 144 -11.06 6.31 -5.92
CA ASP A 144 -9.75 6.03 -6.50
C ASP A 144 -9.13 7.34 -7.01
N PHE A 145 -7.80 7.37 -7.15
CA PHE A 145 -7.09 8.52 -7.75
C PHE A 145 -7.43 8.73 -9.23
N ILE A 146 -8.16 7.80 -9.86
CA ILE A 146 -8.70 7.94 -11.21
C ILE A 146 -10.09 8.56 -11.13
N PRO A 147 -10.32 9.71 -11.79
CA PRO A 147 -11.65 10.28 -11.92
C PRO A 147 -12.64 9.25 -12.48
N GLY A 148 -13.77 9.06 -11.80
CA GLY A 148 -14.82 8.13 -12.22
C GLY A 148 -14.69 6.69 -11.72
N ASN A 149 -13.56 6.30 -11.12
CA ASN A 149 -13.45 5.01 -10.43
C ASN A 149 -13.84 5.15 -8.94
N PRO A 150 -14.87 4.43 -8.47
CA PRO A 150 -15.36 4.58 -7.10
C PRO A 150 -14.36 4.07 -6.07
N SER A 151 -13.56 3.05 -6.40
CA SER A 151 -12.56 2.49 -5.51
C SER A 151 -11.40 1.83 -6.27
N GLY A 152 -10.21 1.88 -5.68
CA GLY A 152 -9.02 1.21 -6.18
C GLY A 152 -8.47 0.21 -5.16
N LEU A 153 -8.13 -1.00 -5.61
CA LEU A 153 -7.47 -2.02 -4.79
C LEU A 153 -5.96 -2.00 -5.00
N TYR A 154 -5.21 -1.95 -3.91
CA TYR A 154 -3.75 -1.93 -3.93
C TYR A 154 -3.20 -3.04 -3.04
N LYS A 155 -2.23 -3.79 -3.55
CA LYS A 155 -1.54 -4.86 -2.81
C LYS A 155 -0.24 -4.34 -2.24
N LYS A 156 0.03 -4.67 -0.98
CA LYS A 156 1.29 -4.40 -0.33
C LYS A 156 2.36 -5.35 -0.89
N ALA A 157 3.53 -4.82 -1.22
CA ALA A 157 4.68 -5.67 -1.46
C ALA A 157 5.02 -6.46 -0.18
N ALA A 158 5.18 -7.78 -0.29
CA ALA A 158 5.18 -8.69 0.87
C ALA A 158 6.27 -8.32 1.89
N SER A 159 7.44 -7.92 1.41
CA SER A 159 8.55 -7.45 2.25
C SER A 159 8.71 -5.95 2.36
N SER A 160 7.82 -5.15 1.78
CA SER A 160 7.97 -3.70 1.81
C SER A 160 7.74 -3.17 3.23
N ASP A 161 8.66 -2.35 3.72
CA ASP A 161 8.51 -1.60 4.95
C ASP A 161 9.05 -0.18 4.69
N THR A 162 9.07 0.66 5.72
CA THR A 162 9.58 2.04 5.57
C THR A 162 11.08 2.09 5.23
N ASN A 163 11.83 1.00 5.46
CA ASN A 163 13.28 0.91 5.28
C ASN A 163 13.68 0.22 3.97
N LYS A 164 12.77 -0.52 3.33
CA LYS A 164 12.99 -1.19 2.04
C LYS A 164 12.32 -0.44 0.92
N ILE A 165 13.06 -0.20 -0.16
CA ILE A 165 12.52 0.44 -1.37
C ILE A 165 12.01 -0.67 -2.29
N SER A 166 10.77 -0.57 -2.76
CA SER A 166 10.29 -1.46 -3.83
C SER A 166 10.21 -0.79 -5.19
N ALA A 167 10.35 -1.60 -6.22
CA ALA A 167 10.12 -1.22 -7.60
C ALA A 167 9.42 -2.34 -8.36
N LEU A 168 8.54 -1.98 -9.27
CA LEU A 168 7.80 -2.88 -10.13
C LEU A 168 8.57 -3.12 -11.42
N VAL A 169 8.63 -4.37 -11.90
CA VAL A 169 9.12 -4.71 -13.23
C VAL A 169 8.06 -4.32 -14.27
N LEU A 170 8.41 -3.40 -15.17
CA LEU A 170 7.53 -2.89 -16.22
C LEU A 170 7.64 -3.69 -17.52
N GLU A 171 8.87 -3.98 -17.93
CA GLU A 171 9.22 -4.63 -19.18
C GLU A 171 10.44 -5.54 -19.00
N SER A 172 10.46 -6.63 -19.79
CA SER A 172 11.49 -7.65 -19.79
C SER A 172 12.00 -7.84 -21.21
N GLU A 173 13.00 -7.05 -21.62
CA GLU A 173 13.66 -7.20 -22.91
C GLU A 173 15.05 -7.83 -22.73
N GLY A 174 15.14 -9.14 -22.99
CA GLY A 174 16.39 -9.89 -22.90
C GLY A 174 16.90 -10.00 -21.46
N LYS A 175 18.12 -9.53 -21.20
CA LYS A 175 18.76 -9.59 -19.87
C LYS A 175 18.55 -8.33 -19.03
N ILE A 176 18.15 -7.22 -19.64
CA ILE A 176 17.98 -5.93 -18.95
C ILE A 176 16.50 -5.71 -18.74
N LEU A 177 16.13 -5.48 -17.49
CA LEU A 177 14.74 -5.28 -17.12
C LEU A 177 14.53 -3.84 -16.70
N GLU A 178 13.43 -3.28 -17.17
CA GLU A 178 13.04 -1.95 -16.81
C GLU A 178 12.16 -1.97 -15.57
N VAL A 179 12.51 -1.16 -14.57
CA VAL A 179 11.77 -1.09 -13.31
C VAL A 179 11.37 0.34 -12.96
N TRP A 180 10.27 0.45 -12.22
CA TRP A 180 9.74 1.71 -11.76
C TRP A 180 9.35 1.67 -10.28
N GLY A 181 9.73 2.69 -9.54
CA GLY A 181 9.39 2.82 -8.13
C GLY A 181 9.61 4.22 -7.60
N LEU A 182 8.63 4.73 -6.86
CA LEU A 182 8.58 6.05 -6.20
C LEU A 182 9.86 6.42 -5.47
N ARG A 183 10.52 5.44 -4.83
CA ARG A 183 11.67 5.65 -3.97
C ARG A 183 12.99 5.16 -4.58
N LEU A 184 13.03 4.82 -5.87
CA LEU A 184 14.26 4.34 -6.54
C LEU A 184 15.42 5.35 -6.49
N SER A 185 15.13 6.64 -6.39
CA SER A 185 16.12 7.72 -6.25
C SER A 185 16.93 7.63 -4.96
N ARG A 186 16.44 6.85 -3.99
CA ARG A 186 17.05 6.62 -2.67
C ARG A 186 17.88 5.35 -2.62
N VAL A 187 17.92 4.58 -3.70
CA VAL A 187 18.80 3.41 -3.82
C VAL A 187 20.25 3.87 -3.86
N ARG A 188 21.06 3.40 -2.91
CA ARG A 188 22.50 3.71 -2.84
C ARG A 188 23.30 2.74 -3.71
N LYS A 189 24.53 3.13 -4.08
CA LYS A 189 25.42 2.34 -4.96
C LYS A 189 25.66 0.89 -4.51
N ASN A 190 25.62 0.63 -3.20
CA ASN A 190 25.91 -0.69 -2.62
C ASN A 190 24.65 -1.39 -2.09
N ALA A 191 23.46 -1.00 -2.55
CA ALA A 191 22.21 -1.65 -2.18
C ALA A 191 22.20 -3.11 -2.65
N THR A 192 21.71 -4.00 -1.80
CA THR A 192 21.34 -5.35 -2.24
C THR A 192 19.97 -5.31 -2.87
N VAL A 193 19.78 -6.07 -3.93
CA VAL A 193 18.51 -6.16 -4.65
C VAL A 193 18.09 -7.60 -4.74
N VAL A 194 16.84 -7.85 -4.37
CA VAL A 194 16.20 -9.15 -4.52
C VAL A 194 14.90 -8.99 -5.30
N LEU A 195 14.66 -9.91 -6.21
CA LEU A 195 13.37 -10.13 -6.84
C LEU A 195 12.48 -10.90 -5.88
N GLU A 196 11.27 -10.43 -5.64
CA GLU A 196 10.21 -11.10 -4.87
C GLU A 196 9.07 -11.47 -5.82
N LYS A 197 8.79 -12.77 -5.92
CA LYS A 197 7.69 -13.34 -6.70
C LYS A 197 6.37 -13.29 -5.93
N GLU A 198 5.24 -13.38 -6.63
CA GLU A 198 3.92 -13.46 -5.99
C GLU A 198 3.80 -14.62 -4.98
N ASN A 199 4.48 -15.74 -5.23
CA ASN A 199 4.51 -16.90 -4.32
C ASN A 199 5.46 -16.73 -3.12
N GLY A 200 6.10 -15.56 -2.97
CA GLY A 200 7.02 -15.23 -1.88
C GLY A 200 8.46 -15.72 -2.06
N LEU A 201 8.79 -16.42 -3.15
CA LEU A 201 10.18 -16.79 -3.45
C LEU A 201 11.01 -15.56 -3.77
N ARG A 202 12.28 -15.57 -3.32
CA ARG A 202 13.21 -14.47 -3.52
C ARG A 202 14.48 -14.88 -4.24
N TYR A 203 14.92 -14.04 -5.17
CA TYR A 203 16.11 -14.29 -5.99
C TYR A 203 17.03 -13.08 -5.98
N PRO A 204 18.35 -13.25 -5.77
CA PRO A 204 19.29 -12.14 -5.86
C PRO A 204 19.37 -11.64 -7.31
N VAL A 205 19.33 -10.33 -7.49
CA VAL A 205 19.51 -9.69 -8.80
C VAL A 205 20.55 -8.57 -8.70
N ARG A 206 21.10 -8.15 -9.84
CA ARG A 206 22.08 -7.07 -9.89
C ARG A 206 21.44 -5.80 -10.43
N ALA A 207 21.47 -4.73 -9.64
CA ALA A 207 21.13 -3.40 -10.14
C ALA A 207 22.22 -2.88 -11.07
N LEU A 208 21.81 -2.28 -12.19
CA LEU A 208 22.72 -1.63 -13.13
C LEU A 208 22.75 -0.12 -12.93
N LYS A 209 21.57 0.51 -12.90
CA LYS A 209 21.43 1.97 -12.82
C LYS A 209 20.05 2.34 -12.33
N THR A 210 19.95 3.38 -11.51
CA THR A 210 18.68 4.04 -11.17
C THR A 210 18.77 5.53 -11.55
N VAL A 211 17.67 6.07 -12.06
CA VAL A 211 17.50 7.49 -12.35
C VAL A 211 16.11 7.89 -11.89
N GLU A 212 16.07 8.72 -10.86
CA GLU A 212 14.83 9.14 -10.20
C GLU A 212 13.92 7.96 -9.83
N THR A 213 12.74 7.82 -10.44
CA THR A 213 11.78 6.74 -10.17
C THR A 213 11.91 5.57 -11.14
N THR A 214 12.94 5.54 -11.98
CA THR A 214 13.18 4.46 -12.96
C THR A 214 14.52 3.77 -12.69
N GLY A 215 14.65 2.53 -13.13
CA GLY A 215 15.90 1.79 -13.04
C GLY A 215 16.00 0.65 -14.04
N GLN A 216 17.21 0.14 -14.16
CA GLN A 216 17.54 -1.03 -14.95
C GLN A 216 18.24 -2.06 -14.07
N ILE A 217 17.83 -3.31 -14.20
CA ILE A 217 18.47 -4.45 -13.52
C ILE A 217 18.84 -5.54 -14.51
N THR A 218 19.69 -6.45 -14.07
CA THR A 218 19.97 -7.71 -14.76
C THR A 218 19.74 -8.88 -13.83
N ALA A 219 19.16 -9.96 -14.36
CA ALA A 219 19.07 -11.24 -13.69
C ALA A 219 19.61 -12.35 -14.60
N GLU A 220 20.44 -13.21 -14.02
CA GLU A 220 20.97 -14.38 -14.72
C GLU A 220 20.35 -15.64 -14.10
N GLY A 221 19.78 -16.50 -14.94
CA GLY A 221 19.23 -17.79 -14.49
C GLY A 221 17.92 -17.72 -13.70
N VAL A 222 17.25 -16.57 -13.67
CA VAL A 222 15.96 -16.38 -12.98
C VAL A 222 14.90 -15.92 -13.98
N PRO A 223 13.75 -16.62 -14.10
CA PRO A 223 12.65 -16.14 -14.93
C PRO A 223 12.02 -14.91 -14.29
N ILE A 224 12.01 -13.78 -14.99
CA ILE A 224 11.41 -12.53 -14.50
C ILE A 224 10.23 -12.15 -15.38
N GLU A 225 9.13 -11.80 -14.72
CA GLU A 225 7.84 -11.51 -15.33
C GLU A 225 7.45 -10.06 -15.06
N LYS A 226 6.60 -9.52 -15.92
CA LYS A 226 5.99 -8.21 -15.69
C LYS A 226 5.16 -8.26 -14.40
N GLU A 227 5.13 -7.16 -13.66
CA GLU A 227 4.50 -7.03 -12.33
C GLU A 227 5.27 -7.68 -11.16
N ASP A 228 6.38 -8.36 -11.42
CA ASP A 228 7.28 -8.78 -10.35
C ASP A 228 7.78 -7.57 -9.54
N ILE A 229 8.07 -7.78 -8.25
CA ILE A 229 8.52 -6.73 -7.36
C ILE A 229 9.99 -6.92 -7.02
N LEU A 230 10.78 -5.88 -7.23
CA LEU A 230 12.14 -5.78 -6.71
C LEU A 230 12.14 -5.08 -5.36
N LEU A 231 12.99 -5.56 -4.48
CA LEU A 231 13.23 -4.98 -3.16
C LEU A 231 14.70 -4.60 -3.06
N TYR A 232 14.93 -3.33 -2.77
CA TYR A 232 16.25 -2.75 -2.56
C TYR A 232 16.45 -2.51 -1.07
N GLU A 233 17.59 -2.95 -0.56
CA GLU A 233 18.02 -2.74 0.80
C GLU A 233 19.40 -2.08 0.79
N ASN A 234 19.46 -0.85 1.31
CA ASN A 234 20.72 -0.12 1.43
C ASN A 234 21.52 -0.73 2.60
N ARG A 235 22.65 -1.40 2.32
CA ARG A 235 23.54 -1.89 3.38
C ARG A 235 24.07 -0.71 4.22
N THR A 236 24.29 -0.95 5.52
CA THR A 236 25.00 -0.09 6.52
C THR A 236 24.27 1.03 7.29
N GLU A 237 22.93 1.10 7.37
CA GLU A 237 22.30 2.02 8.34
C GLU A 237 21.14 1.40 9.12
N SER A 238 21.21 1.59 10.45
CA SER A 238 20.20 1.27 11.46
C SER A 238 19.04 2.28 11.47
N GLY A 239 18.71 2.87 10.32
CA GLY A 239 17.79 4.01 10.23
C GLY A 239 16.91 3.94 8.97
N PRO A 240 15.65 4.40 9.06
CA PRO A 240 14.74 4.40 7.93
C PRO A 240 15.26 5.26 6.77
N LEU A 241 14.97 4.85 5.54
CA LEU A 241 15.30 5.58 4.31
C LEU A 241 14.38 6.81 4.19
N THR A 242 14.63 7.83 5.00
CA THR A 242 13.71 8.94 5.27
C THR A 242 13.88 10.15 4.35
N TYR A 243 12.76 10.78 3.98
CA TYR A 243 12.64 12.17 3.50
C TYR A 243 12.95 13.15 4.62
#